data_AF-A0A1Q8JNF8-F1
#
_entry.id   AF-A0A1Q8JNF8-F1
#
_cell.length_a   1.000
_cell.length_b   1.000
_cell.length_c   1.000
_cell.angle_alpha   90.00
_cell.angle_beta   90.00
_cell.angle_gamma   90.00
#
_symmetry.space_group_name_H-M   'P 1'
#
loop_
_entity.id
_entity.type
_entity.pdbx_description
1 polymer ?
#
loop_
_entity_poly.entity_id
_entity_poly.type
_entity_poly.pdbx_seq_one_letter_code
_entity_poly.pdbx_strand_id
1 'polypeptide(L)'
;MSDTPELDQVADARRRIAAHAGFPLAYWVLLGVALVFIAGLPIWSNLLNLDPAYTSWALAAIGIASAVYSVLRRRRSGVHLPKRIGAYPSARPSWMIGLAIALAGFIVINLLVREEQQTIALLVLPVVAVGVFVAQVRTRSAMRRDIEAGRVRP
;
A
#
# COMPACT_ATOMS: atom_id res chain seq x y z
N MET A 1 27.53 -15.70 -29.48
CA MET A 1 26.55 -16.71 -29.06
C MET A 1 26.59 -16.73 -27.54
N SER A 2 25.46 -16.51 -26.87
CA SER A 2 25.42 -16.40 -25.41
C SER A 2 25.52 -17.80 -24.78
N ASP A 3 26.57 -18.04 -24.00
CA ASP A 3 26.87 -19.31 -23.30
C ASP A 3 25.91 -19.65 -22.14
N THR A 4 24.69 -19.10 -22.14
CA THR A 4 23.66 -19.42 -21.15
C THR A 4 22.40 -19.96 -21.84
N PRO A 5 21.85 -21.10 -21.39
CA PRO A 5 20.58 -21.64 -21.88
C PRO A 5 19.49 -20.57 -21.86
N GLU A 6 18.62 -20.52 -22.88
CA GLU A 6 17.53 -19.51 -22.96
C GLU A 6 16.66 -19.46 -21.70
N LEU A 7 16.48 -20.58 -21.00
CA LEU A 7 15.77 -20.68 -19.73
C LEU A 7 16.44 -19.86 -18.61
N ASP A 8 17.77 -19.85 -18.55
CA ASP A 8 18.52 -19.09 -17.55
C ASP A 8 18.48 -17.59 -17.85
N GLN A 9 18.48 -17.21 -19.14
CA GLN A 9 18.31 -15.82 -19.55
C GLN A 9 16.94 -15.25 -19.14
N VAL A 10 15.87 -16.06 -19.27
CA VAL A 10 14.52 -15.67 -18.84
C VAL A 10 14.42 -15.56 -17.32
N ALA A 11 15.05 -16.49 -16.58
CA ALA A 11 15.10 -16.44 -15.11
C ALA A 11 15.86 -15.20 -14.61
N ASP A 12 16.99 -14.86 -15.23
CA ASP A 12 17.77 -13.68 -14.91
C ASP A 12 17.05 -12.37 -15.27
N ALA A 13 16.35 -12.34 -16.41
CA ALA A 13 15.51 -11.20 -16.77
C ALA A 13 14.40 -10.96 -15.73
N ARG A 14 13.72 -12.02 -15.25
CA ARG A 14 12.70 -11.92 -14.20
C ARG A 14 13.29 -11.41 -12.88
N ARG A 15 14.47 -11.90 -12.49
CA ARG A 15 15.19 -11.41 -11.29
C ARG A 15 15.57 -9.94 -11.40
N ARG A 16 16.06 -9.49 -12.56
CA ARG A 16 16.40 -8.07 -12.80
C ARG A 16 15.16 -7.17 -12.75
N ILE A 17 14.04 -7.63 -13.29
CA ILE A 17 12.75 -6.92 -13.21
C ILE A 17 12.24 -6.85 -11.77
N ALA A 18 12.31 -7.97 -11.03
CA ALA A 18 11.91 -8.03 -9.62
C ALA A 18 12.76 -7.12 -8.73
N ALA A 19 14.07 -7.00 -9.00
CA ALA A 19 14.97 -6.08 -8.31
C ALA A 19 14.58 -4.61 -8.57
N HIS A 20 14.24 -4.25 -9.81
CA HIS A 20 13.78 -2.91 -10.17
C HIS A 20 12.35 -2.59 -9.67
N ALA A 21 11.55 -3.61 -9.36
CA ALA A 21 10.21 -3.43 -8.81
C ALA A 21 10.20 -2.98 -7.34
N GLY A 22 11.34 -3.12 -6.63
CA GLY A 22 11.52 -2.67 -5.25
C GLY A 22 11.25 -1.18 -5.06
N PHE A 23 10.77 -0.81 -3.87
CA PHE A 23 10.58 0.59 -3.48
C PHE A 23 11.71 1.01 -2.52
N PRO A 24 12.20 2.25 -2.64
CA PRO A 24 13.22 2.77 -1.73
C PRO A 24 12.68 2.86 -0.29
N LEU A 25 13.56 2.83 0.70
CA LEU A 25 13.19 2.95 2.12
C LEU A 25 12.32 4.20 2.38
N ALA A 26 12.65 5.32 1.74
CA ALA A 26 11.89 6.56 1.84
C ALA A 26 10.41 6.39 1.46
N TYR A 27 10.09 5.55 0.48
CA TYR A 27 8.69 5.27 0.11
C TYR A 27 7.95 4.60 1.28
N TRP A 28 8.58 3.64 1.95
CA TRP A 28 7.97 2.94 3.09
C TRP A 28 7.78 3.84 4.29
N VAL A 29 8.75 4.70 4.59
CA VAL A 29 8.64 5.70 5.66
C VAL A 29 7.48 6.65 5.36
N LEU A 30 7.43 7.23 4.15
CA LEU A 30 6.35 8.12 3.74
C LEU A 30 4.98 7.43 3.77
N LEU A 31 4.91 6.16 3.36
CA LEU A 31 3.69 5.36 3.43
C LEU A 31 3.23 5.16 4.88
N GLY A 32 4.15 4.85 5.80
CA GLY A 32 3.84 4.71 7.22
C GLY A 32 3.27 5.99 7.82
N VAL A 33 3.90 7.13 7.52
CA VAL A 33 3.41 8.46 7.94
C VAL A 33 2.01 8.72 7.36
N ALA A 34 1.83 8.50 6.05
CA ALA A 34 0.54 8.69 5.40
C ALA A 34 -0.56 7.81 6.01
N LEU A 35 -0.26 6.56 6.37
CA LEU A 35 -1.22 5.65 7.00
C LEU A 35 -1.70 6.17 8.35
N VAL A 36 -0.79 6.69 9.20
CA VAL A 36 -1.14 7.27 10.50
C VAL A 36 -2.03 8.50 10.32
N PHE A 37 -1.68 9.39 9.38
CA PHE A 37 -2.50 10.57 9.09
C PHE A 37 -3.90 10.20 8.59
N ILE A 38 -4.00 9.28 7.64
CA ILE A 38 -5.27 8.87 7.04
C ILE A 38 -6.14 8.12 8.05
N ALA A 39 -5.57 7.14 8.77
CA ALA A 39 -6.32 6.37 9.77
C ALA A 39 -6.76 7.24 10.96
N GLY A 40 -5.96 8.27 11.30
CA GLY A 40 -6.27 9.21 12.36
C GLY A 40 -7.21 10.34 11.96
N LEU A 41 -7.66 10.41 10.70
CA LEU A 41 -8.54 11.49 10.22
C LEU A 41 -9.71 11.80 11.15
N PRO A 42 -10.47 10.82 11.69
CA PRO A 42 -11.57 11.09 12.61
C PRO A 42 -11.12 11.79 13.90
N ILE A 43 -9.93 11.44 14.40
CA ILE A 43 -9.33 12.03 15.60
C ILE A 43 -8.93 13.48 15.30
N TRP A 44 -8.19 13.69 14.21
CA TRP A 44 -7.73 15.02 13.81
C TRP A 44 -8.89 15.97 13.50
N SER A 45 -9.93 15.48 12.80
CA SER A 45 -11.09 16.29 12.46
C SER A 45 -11.86 16.73 13.69
N ASN A 46 -11.97 15.87 14.71
CA ASN A 46 -12.63 16.21 15.96
C ASN A 46 -11.81 17.23 16.78
N LEU A 47 -10.50 16.98 16.93
CA LEU A 47 -9.59 17.87 17.68
C LEU A 47 -9.47 19.28 17.08
N LEU A 48 -9.44 19.37 15.75
CA LEU A 48 -9.27 20.63 15.03
C LEU A 48 -10.60 21.26 14.62
N ASN A 49 -11.74 20.64 14.98
CA ASN A 49 -13.08 21.05 14.58
C ASN A 49 -13.17 21.37 13.07
N LEU A 50 -12.59 20.50 12.24
CA LEU A 50 -12.46 20.72 10.81
C LEU A 50 -13.80 20.53 10.11
N ASP A 51 -14.11 21.44 9.18
CA ASP A 51 -15.24 21.27 8.28
C ASP A 51 -15.10 19.94 7.49
N PRO A 52 -16.15 19.10 7.43
CA PRO A 52 -16.19 17.88 6.62
C PRO A 52 -15.74 18.08 5.16
N ALA A 53 -15.95 19.28 4.60
CA ALA A 53 -15.49 19.64 3.27
C ALA A 53 -13.95 19.56 3.14
N TYR A 54 -13.20 20.03 4.13
CA TYR A 54 -11.73 19.98 4.11
C TYR A 54 -11.20 18.55 4.20
N THR A 55 -11.85 17.70 4.99
CA THR A 55 -11.49 16.28 5.11
C THR A 55 -11.67 15.55 3.78
N SER A 56 -12.77 15.85 3.09
CA SER A 56 -13.08 15.30 1.76
C SER A 56 -12.05 15.76 0.71
N TRP A 57 -11.67 17.03 0.73
CA TRP A 57 -10.63 17.58 -0.15
C TRP A 57 -9.24 17.01 0.14
N ALA A 58 -8.89 16.78 1.41
CA ALA A 58 -7.63 16.14 1.78
C ALA A 58 -7.53 14.70 1.25
N LEU A 59 -8.61 13.91 1.42
CA LEU A 59 -8.72 12.57 0.85
C LEU A 59 -8.60 12.57 -0.68
N ALA A 60 -9.28 13.52 -1.35
CA ALA A 60 -9.20 13.68 -2.80
C ALA A 60 -7.76 14.02 -3.24
N ALA A 61 -7.09 14.96 -2.57
CA ALA A 61 -5.71 15.35 -2.86
C ALA A 61 -4.74 14.18 -2.73
N ILE A 62 -4.89 13.35 -1.69
CA ILE A 62 -4.10 12.12 -1.49
C ILE A 62 -4.35 11.13 -2.64
N GLY A 63 -5.61 10.93 -3.03
CA GLY A 63 -5.98 10.07 -4.15
C GLY A 63 -5.35 10.54 -5.47
N ILE A 64 -5.42 11.84 -5.75
CA ILE A 64 -4.84 12.46 -6.95
C ILE A 64 -3.31 12.33 -6.93
N ALA A 65 -2.65 12.66 -5.83
CA ALA A 65 -1.19 12.55 -5.70
C ALA A 65 -0.70 11.11 -5.91
N SER A 66 -1.41 10.12 -5.35
CA SER A 66 -1.12 8.71 -5.54
C SER A 66 -1.28 8.26 -7.00
N ALA A 67 -2.33 8.74 -7.68
CA ALA A 67 -2.54 8.49 -9.11
C ALA A 67 -1.43 9.09 -9.97
N VAL A 68 -1.05 10.35 -9.70
CA VAL A 68 0.04 11.05 -10.40
C VAL A 68 1.37 10.33 -10.20
N TYR A 69 1.70 9.94 -8.97
CA TYR A 69 2.92 9.17 -8.68
C TYR A 69 2.94 7.83 -9.43
N SER A 70 1.80 7.13 -9.50
CA SER A 70 1.67 5.88 -10.26
C SER A 70 1.96 6.07 -11.75
N VAL A 71 1.48 7.18 -12.35
CA VAL A 71 1.72 7.50 -13.76
C VAL A 71 3.18 7.88 -14.00
N LEU A 72 3.76 8.74 -13.16
CA LEU A 72 5.16 9.19 -13.29
C LEU A 72 6.16 8.02 -13.16
N ARG A 73 5.93 7.11 -12.19
CA ARG A 73 6.79 5.92 -12.02
C ARG A 73 6.77 5.01 -13.25
N ARG A 74 5.63 4.89 -13.94
CA ARG A 74 5.50 4.10 -15.17
C ARG A 74 6.31 4.70 -16.32
N ARG A 75 6.26 6.02 -16.48
CA ARG A 75 7.07 6.72 -17.50
C ARG A 75 8.57 6.55 -17.27
N ARG A 76 9.02 6.54 -16.02
CA ARG A 76 10.44 6.38 -15.68
C ARG A 76 10.96 4.95 -15.77
N SER A 77 10.13 3.93 -15.50
CA SER A 77 10.59 2.54 -15.41
C SER A 77 10.55 1.78 -16.73
N GLY A 78 9.74 2.19 -17.71
CA GLY A 78 9.60 1.51 -19.01
C GLY A 78 8.93 0.12 -18.95
N VAL A 79 8.99 -0.56 -17.81
CA VAL A 79 8.44 -1.90 -17.57
C VAL A 79 6.96 -1.83 -17.22
N HIS A 80 6.16 -2.59 -17.97
CA HIS A 80 4.70 -2.66 -17.84
C HIS A 80 4.29 -3.92 -17.05
N LEU A 81 4.25 -3.83 -15.72
CA LEU A 81 3.70 -4.90 -14.88
C LEU A 81 2.18 -4.72 -14.69
N PRO A 82 1.39 -5.81 -14.64
CA PRO A 82 -0.05 -5.73 -14.37
C PRO A 82 -0.33 -5.01 -13.05
N LYS A 83 -1.24 -4.02 -13.06
CA LYS A 83 -1.66 -3.26 -11.87
C LYS A 83 -2.60 -4.03 -10.95
N ARG A 84 -3.31 -5.02 -11.49
CA ARG A 84 -4.41 -5.69 -10.78
C ARG A 84 -3.82 -6.67 -9.77
N ILE A 85 -4.24 -6.59 -8.51
CA ILE A 85 -3.91 -7.60 -7.49
C ILE A 85 -4.33 -9.01 -7.95
N GLY A 86 -5.36 -9.08 -8.79
CA GLY A 86 -5.82 -10.30 -9.45
C GLY A 86 -4.74 -11.05 -10.25
N ALA A 87 -3.73 -10.35 -10.78
CA ALA A 87 -2.64 -10.95 -11.54
C ALA A 87 -1.61 -11.69 -10.67
N TYR A 88 -1.64 -11.47 -9.33
CA TYR A 88 -0.67 -12.01 -8.38
C TYR A 88 -1.39 -12.92 -7.37
N PRO A 89 -1.46 -14.24 -7.63
CA PRO A 89 -2.24 -15.16 -6.80
C PRO A 89 -1.78 -15.21 -5.35
N SER A 90 -0.47 -15.14 -5.08
CA SER A 90 0.08 -15.22 -3.72
C SER A 90 -0.14 -13.93 -2.93
N ALA A 91 -0.38 -12.79 -3.60
CA ALA A 91 -0.55 -11.49 -2.98
C ALA A 91 -2.00 -11.21 -2.53
N ARG A 92 -3.00 -11.89 -3.13
CA ARG A 92 -4.42 -11.66 -2.81
C ARG A 92 -4.78 -11.83 -1.32
N PRO A 93 -4.34 -12.90 -0.61
CA PRO A 93 -4.75 -13.10 0.78
C PRO A 93 -4.22 -11.99 1.69
N SER A 94 -2.95 -11.61 1.52
CA SER A 94 -2.33 -10.53 2.29
C SER A 94 -3.00 -9.18 2.02
N TRP A 95 -3.40 -8.94 0.77
CA TRP A 95 -4.12 -7.73 0.39
C TRP A 95 -5.51 -7.68 1.03
N MET A 96 -6.26 -8.79 1.03
CA MET A 96 -7.57 -8.87 1.70
C MET A 96 -7.46 -8.66 3.21
N ILE A 97 -6.45 -9.26 3.85
CA ILE A 97 -6.19 -9.04 5.28
C ILE A 97 -5.91 -7.56 5.56
N GLY A 98 -5.06 -6.92 4.75
CA GLY A 98 -4.78 -5.50 4.88
C GLY A 98 -6.02 -4.62 4.72
N LEU A 99 -6.88 -4.95 3.76
CA LEU A 99 -8.14 -4.24 3.54
C LEU A 99 -9.11 -4.43 4.72
N ALA A 100 -9.21 -5.63 5.26
CA ALA A 100 -10.05 -5.93 6.42
C ALA A 100 -9.58 -5.17 7.66
N ILE A 101 -8.26 -5.14 7.94
CA ILE A 101 -7.68 -4.38 9.05
C ILE A 101 -7.94 -2.88 8.87
N ALA A 102 -7.76 -2.35 7.66
CA ALA A 102 -7.99 -0.94 7.39
C ALA A 102 -9.46 -0.54 7.63
N LEU A 103 -10.41 -1.33 7.11
CA LEU A 103 -11.84 -1.07 7.27
C LEU A 103 -12.28 -1.22 8.74
N ALA A 104 -11.91 -2.32 9.39
CA ALA A 104 -12.24 -2.56 10.78
C ALA A 104 -11.63 -1.48 11.69
N GLY A 105 -10.36 -1.15 11.49
CA GLY A 105 -9.67 -0.10 12.23
C GLY A 105 -10.31 1.27 12.05
N PHE A 106 -10.68 1.64 10.82
CA PHE A 106 -11.36 2.90 10.54
C PHE A 106 -12.73 2.98 11.23
N ILE A 107 -13.51 1.90 11.22
CA ILE A 107 -14.81 1.81 11.90
C ILE A 107 -14.63 1.95 13.42
N VAL A 108 -13.70 1.19 14.00
CA VAL A 108 -13.42 1.22 15.45
C VAL A 108 -12.98 2.62 15.89
N ILE A 109 -12.06 3.26 15.15
CA ILE A 109 -11.59 4.61 15.47
C ILE A 109 -12.75 5.62 15.37
N ASN A 110 -13.60 5.53 14.34
CA ASN A 110 -14.77 6.40 14.24
C ASN A 110 -15.73 6.23 15.42
N LEU A 111 -16.00 5.00 15.84
CA LEU A 111 -16.86 4.73 16.99
C LEU A 111 -16.26 5.30 18.28
N LEU A 112 -14.97 5.07 18.53
CA LEU A 112 -14.29 5.61 19.71
C LEU A 112 -14.31 7.14 19.73
N VAL A 113 -14.15 7.79 18.57
CA VAL A 113 -14.23 9.25 18.48
C VAL A 113 -15.65 9.76 18.75
N ARG A 114 -16.69 9.05 18.29
CA ARG A 114 -18.10 9.41 18.55
C ARG A 114 -18.49 9.26 20.02
N GLU A 115 -17.95 8.25 20.69
CA GLU A 115 -18.17 7.98 22.13
C GLU A 115 -17.25 8.83 23.03
N GLU A 116 -16.61 9.88 22.48
CA GLU A 116 -15.68 10.78 23.18
C GLU A 116 -14.43 10.09 23.78
N GLN A 117 -14.14 8.84 23.40
CA GLN A 117 -12.98 8.06 23.87
C GLN A 117 -11.71 8.31 23.04
N GLN A 118 -11.34 9.59 22.90
CA GLN A 118 -10.21 10.01 22.06
C GLN A 118 -8.87 9.39 22.47
N THR A 119 -8.62 9.23 23.77
CA THR A 119 -7.39 8.62 24.29
C THR A 119 -7.25 7.16 23.83
N ILE A 120 -8.34 6.40 23.84
CA ILE A 120 -8.33 5.01 23.38
C ILE A 120 -8.18 4.95 21.86
N ALA A 121 -8.83 5.87 21.12
CA ALA A 121 -8.65 5.98 19.67
C ALA A 121 -7.18 6.23 19.29
N LEU A 122 -6.47 7.08 20.04
CA LEU A 122 -5.04 7.34 19.85
C LEU A 122 -4.16 6.12 20.12
N LEU A 123 -4.53 5.25 21.07
CA LEU A 123 -3.81 4.00 21.33
C LEU A 123 -4.06 2.94 20.26
N VAL A 124 -5.27 2.88 19.70
CA VAL A 124 -5.65 1.95 18.63
C VAL A 124 -5.02 2.35 17.29
N LEU A 125 -4.88 3.65 17.03
CA LEU A 125 -4.31 4.19 15.79
C LEU A 125 -2.98 3.55 15.34
N PRO A 126 -1.91 3.49 16.17
CA PRO A 126 -0.65 2.88 15.77
C PRO A 126 -0.80 1.38 15.49
N VAL A 127 -1.66 0.67 16.23
CA VAL A 127 -1.91 -0.77 16.02
C VAL A 127 -2.51 -1.01 14.64
N VAL A 128 -3.52 -0.23 14.27
CA VAL A 128 -4.14 -0.30 12.94
C VAL A 128 -3.13 0.07 11.85
N ALA A 129 -2.40 1.18 12.02
CA ALA A 129 -1.42 1.64 11.05
C ALA A 129 -0.31 0.60 10.81
N VAL A 130 0.22 0.00 11.87
CA VAL A 130 1.21 -1.07 11.79
C VAL A 130 0.63 -2.32 11.13
N GLY A 131 -0.59 -2.72 11.48
CA GLY A 131 -1.26 -3.87 10.86
C GLY A 131 -1.42 -3.71 9.35
N VAL A 132 -1.89 -2.54 8.90
CA VAL A 132 -2.01 -2.22 7.47
C VAL A 132 -0.62 -2.15 6.82
N PHE A 133 0.37 -1.55 7.46
CA PHE A 133 1.73 -1.45 6.95
C PHE A 133 2.35 -2.84 6.72
N VAL A 134 2.25 -3.74 7.71
CA VAL A 134 2.75 -5.11 7.61
C VAL A 134 2.02 -5.87 6.50
N ALA A 135 0.71 -5.71 6.37
CA ALA A 135 -0.05 -6.33 5.28
C ALA A 135 0.39 -5.81 3.90
N GLN A 136 0.69 -4.52 3.76
CA GLN A 136 1.22 -3.94 2.52
C GLN A 136 2.62 -4.47 2.18
N VAL A 137 3.52 -4.55 3.17
CA VAL A 137 4.86 -5.13 2.98
C VAL A 137 4.76 -6.59 2.54
N ARG A 138 3.91 -7.40 3.21
CA ARG A 138 3.68 -8.80 2.83
C ARG A 138 3.10 -8.95 1.43
N THR A 139 2.11 -8.13 1.09
CA THR A 139 1.50 -8.10 -0.25
C THR A 139 2.54 -7.81 -1.32
N ARG A 140 3.40 -6.81 -1.11
CA ARG A 140 4.49 -6.47 -2.05
C ARG A 140 5.57 -7.54 -2.14
N SER A 141 5.92 -8.17 -1.01
CA SER A 141 6.84 -9.31 -1.01
C SER A 141 6.27 -10.48 -1.80
N ALA A 142 4.97 -10.77 -1.66
CA ALA A 142 4.32 -11.84 -2.39
C ALA A 142 4.23 -11.54 -3.90
N MET A 143 3.93 -10.30 -4.29
CA MET A 143 3.98 -9.87 -5.70
C MET A 143 5.36 -10.08 -6.30
N ARG A 144 6.42 -9.71 -5.57
CA ARG A 144 7.80 -9.89 -6.03
C ARG A 144 8.13 -11.37 -6.26
N ARG A 145 7.74 -12.25 -5.34
CA ARG A 145 7.91 -13.71 -5.50
C ARG A 145 7.14 -14.26 -6.69
N ASP A 146 5.93 -13.76 -6.94
CA ASP A 146 5.12 -14.17 -8.10
C ASP A 146 5.77 -13.71 -9.43
N ILE A 147 6.43 -12.54 -9.45
CA ILE A 147 7.22 -12.06 -10.60
C ILE A 147 8.45 -12.94 -10.82
N GLU A 148 9.22 -13.22 -9.76
CA GLU A 148 10.42 -14.07 -9.83
C GLU A 148 10.07 -15.49 -10.29
N ALA A 149 8.95 -16.04 -9.82
CA ALA A 149 8.46 -17.37 -10.20
C ALA A 149 7.69 -17.38 -11.54
N GLY A 150 7.46 -16.23 -12.18
CA GLY A 150 6.70 -16.12 -13.42
C GLY A 150 5.23 -16.54 -13.32
N ARG A 151 4.62 -16.47 -12.14
CA ARG A 151 3.21 -16.85 -11.90
C ARG A 151 2.22 -15.71 -12.18
N VAL A 152 2.70 -14.61 -12.77
CA VAL A 152 1.90 -13.43 -13.08
C VAL A 152 0.94 -13.76 -14.20
N ARG A 153 -0.36 -13.57 -13.95
CA ARG A 153 -1.41 -13.76 -14.98
C ARG A 153 -1.65 -12.44 -15.74
N PRO A 154 -1.81 -12.48 -17.07
CA PRO A 154 -2.16 -11.30 -17.87
C PRO A 154 -3.53 -10.71 -17.52
#